data_AF-A0A482VGI8-F1
#
_entry.id   AF-A0A482VGI8-F1
#
_cell.length_a   1.000
_cell.length_b   1.000
_cell.length_c   1.000
_cell.angle_alpha   90.00
_cell.angle_beta   90.00
_cell.angle_gamma   90.00
#
_symmetry.space_group_name_H-M   'P 1'
#
loop_
_entity.id
_entity.type
_entity.pdbx_description
1 polymer ?
#
loop_
_entity_poly.entity_id
_entity_poly.type
_entity_poly.pdbx_seq_one_letter_code
_entity_poly.pdbx_strand_id
1 'polypeptide(L)'
;MRETGNLTSSHCDTGRSRTKRTSALEEAVLEEVDETPNISIRNLAHNLHVDCSSILGILKQEKYDPYHYTKVQVLTRDFPQRVNFC
;
A
#
# COMPACT_ATOMS: atom_id res chain seq x y z
N MET A 1 -8.34 -45.27 -30.36
CA MET A 1 -7.76 -44.59 -29.18
C MET A 1 -7.37 -43.19 -29.62
N ARG A 2 -8.11 -42.14 -29.22
CA ARG A 2 -7.72 -40.74 -29.52
C ARG A 2 -7.21 -40.13 -28.22
N GLU A 3 -5.91 -39.94 -28.12
CA GLU A 3 -5.30 -39.17 -27.04
C GLU A 3 -5.62 -37.70 -27.28
N THR A 4 -6.36 -37.09 -26.35
CA THR A 4 -6.54 -35.63 -26.33
C THR A 4 -5.74 -35.11 -25.15
N GLY A 5 -4.41 -35.05 -25.32
CA GLY A 5 -3.52 -34.46 -24.33
C GLY A 5 -3.45 -32.95 -24.54
N ASN A 6 -3.98 -32.18 -23.59
CA ASN A 6 -3.79 -30.73 -23.55
C ASN A 6 -2.39 -30.41 -22.98
N LEU A 7 -1.55 -29.69 -23.74
CA LEU A 7 -0.19 -29.27 -23.36
C LEU A 7 -0.13 -27.97 -22.54
N THR A 8 -1.29 -27.35 -22.24
CA THR A 8 -1.32 -26.10 -21.47
C THR A 8 -1.41 -26.36 -19.97
N SER A 9 -0.58 -25.67 -19.19
CA SER A 9 -0.72 -25.67 -17.74
C SER A 9 -2.02 -24.96 -17.35
N SER A 10 -2.92 -25.70 -16.71
CA SER A 10 -4.18 -25.21 -16.19
C SER A 10 -3.91 -24.37 -14.92
N HIS A 11 -3.53 -23.11 -15.08
CA HIS A 11 -3.22 -22.16 -13.99
C HIS A 11 -4.47 -21.62 -13.26
N CYS A 12 -5.46 -22.47 -12.97
CA CYS A 12 -6.71 -22.03 -12.34
C CYS A 12 -6.50 -21.56 -10.89
N ASP A 13 -5.50 -22.11 -10.19
CA ASP A 13 -5.32 -21.95 -8.74
C ASP A 13 -3.85 -21.81 -8.32
N THR A 14 -3.02 -21.25 -9.19
CA THR A 14 -1.61 -20.97 -8.85
C THR A 14 -1.47 -19.56 -8.31
N GLY A 15 -1.14 -19.44 -7.02
CA GLY A 15 -0.88 -18.17 -6.35
C GLY A 15 -1.23 -18.20 -4.86
N ARG A 16 -0.98 -17.10 -4.14
CA ARG A 16 -1.44 -16.95 -2.74
C ARG A 16 -2.96 -16.86 -2.72
N SER A 17 -3.62 -17.69 -1.91
CA SER A 17 -5.08 -17.68 -1.80
C SER A 17 -5.61 -16.27 -1.47
N ARG A 18 -6.58 -15.80 -2.26
CA ARG A 18 -7.26 -14.50 -2.06
C ARG A 18 -8.01 -14.43 -0.73
N THR A 19 -8.34 -15.58 -0.11
CA THR A 19 -9.06 -15.63 1.18
C THR A 19 -8.28 -15.04 2.36
N LYS A 20 -6.99 -14.75 2.23
CA LYS A 20 -6.24 -14.02 3.29
C LYS A 20 -6.61 -12.54 3.39
N ARG A 21 -7.26 -11.95 2.37
CA ARG A 21 -7.75 -10.56 2.41
C ARG A 21 -9.26 -10.61 2.63
N THR A 22 -9.68 -10.35 3.85
CA THR A 22 -11.09 -10.18 4.21
C THR A 22 -11.46 -8.70 4.13
N SER A 23 -12.69 -8.38 3.71
CA SER A 23 -13.20 -6.98 3.69
C SER A 23 -12.99 -6.30 5.06
N ALA A 24 -13.26 -7.03 6.14
CA ALA A 24 -13.07 -6.53 7.50
C ALA A 24 -11.63 -6.13 7.83
N LEU A 25 -10.63 -6.83 7.26
CA LEU A 25 -9.22 -6.47 7.44
C LEU A 25 -8.88 -5.22 6.63
N GLU A 26 -9.40 -5.10 5.41
CA GLU A 26 -9.19 -3.94 4.56
C GLU A 26 -9.77 -2.68 5.22
N GLU A 27 -11.00 -2.76 5.72
CA GLU A 27 -11.66 -1.69 6.47
C GLU A 27 -10.86 -1.28 7.72
N ALA A 28 -10.40 -2.24 8.54
CA ALA A 28 -9.61 -1.95 9.73
C ALA A 28 -8.25 -1.29 9.41
N VAL A 29 -7.62 -1.68 8.29
CA VAL A 29 -6.38 -1.04 7.81
C VAL A 29 -6.64 0.40 7.39
N LEU A 30 -7.73 0.67 6.68
CA LEU A 30 -8.07 2.01 6.21
C LEU A 30 -8.44 2.93 7.39
N GLU A 31 -9.23 2.43 8.34
CA GLU A 31 -9.66 3.19 9.52
C GLU A 31 -8.47 3.63 10.39
N GLU A 32 -7.49 2.74 10.67
CA GLU A 32 -6.29 3.13 11.43
C GLU A 32 -5.44 4.19 10.70
N VAL A 33 -5.37 4.10 9.36
CA VAL A 33 -4.60 5.05 8.56
C VAL A 33 -5.29 6.42 8.49
N ASP A 34 -6.62 6.46 8.44
CA ASP A 34 -7.39 7.70 8.47
C ASP A 34 -7.30 8.41 9.82
N GLU A 35 -7.41 7.67 10.92
CA GLU A 35 -7.26 8.23 12.27
C GLU A 35 -5.84 8.72 12.55
N THR A 36 -4.83 8.01 12.01
CA THR A 36 -3.42 8.32 12.25
C THR A 36 -2.56 8.24 10.98
N PRO A 37 -2.55 9.29 10.12
CA PRO A 37 -1.86 9.23 8.82
C PRO A 37 -0.33 9.09 8.91
N ASN A 38 0.25 9.33 10.09
CA ASN A 38 1.69 9.18 10.34
C ASN A 38 2.07 7.78 10.87
N ILE A 39 1.13 6.86 10.98
CA ILE A 39 1.41 5.51 11.48
C ILE A 39 2.31 4.76 10.51
N SER A 40 3.33 4.08 11.04
CA SER A 40 4.21 3.27 10.21
C SER A 40 3.51 1.95 9.83
N ILE A 41 3.75 1.48 8.61
CA ILE A 41 3.23 0.18 8.13
C ILE A 41 3.64 -0.98 9.06
N ARG A 42 4.81 -0.89 9.71
CA ARG A 42 5.25 -1.91 10.68
C ARG A 42 4.41 -1.88 11.96
N ASN A 43 4.05 -0.71 12.45
CA ASN A 43 3.18 -0.60 13.63
C ASN A 43 1.77 -1.10 13.29
N LEU A 44 1.25 -0.73 12.12
CA LEU A 44 -0.05 -1.21 11.64
C LEU A 44 -0.08 -2.75 11.53
N ALA A 45 0.99 -3.34 11.00
CA ALA A 45 1.19 -4.79 10.91
C ALA A 45 1.20 -5.47 12.29
N HIS A 46 1.86 -4.84 13.27
CA HIS A 46 1.89 -5.33 14.64
C HIS A 46 0.51 -5.25 15.31
N ASN A 47 -0.20 -4.13 15.15
CA ASN A 47 -1.53 -3.91 15.75
C ASN A 47 -2.56 -4.90 15.19
N LEU A 48 -2.62 -5.03 13.86
CA LEU A 48 -3.60 -5.87 13.17
C LEU A 48 -3.17 -7.33 13.04
N HIS A 49 -1.97 -7.69 13.53
CA HIS A 49 -1.38 -9.03 13.43
C HIS A 49 -1.32 -9.55 11.98
N VAL A 50 -1.01 -8.67 11.03
CA VAL A 50 -0.98 -8.95 9.59
C VAL A 50 0.40 -8.65 9.01
N ASP A 51 0.79 -9.41 7.98
CA ASP A 51 2.08 -9.16 7.32
C ASP A 51 2.12 -7.81 6.60
N CYS A 52 3.25 -7.10 6.70
CA CYS A 52 3.43 -5.77 6.10
C CYS A 52 3.18 -5.78 4.58
N SER A 53 3.50 -6.88 3.89
CA SER A 53 3.25 -7.05 2.46
C SER A 53 1.76 -7.03 2.10
N SER A 54 0.90 -7.58 2.97
CA SER A 54 -0.54 -7.58 2.77
C SER A 54 -1.10 -6.18 2.95
N ILE A 55 -0.70 -5.47 4.00
CA ILE A 55 -1.07 -4.08 4.25
C ILE A 55 -0.64 -3.18 3.08
N LEU A 56 0.62 -3.28 2.64
CA LEU A 56 1.11 -2.57 1.45
C LEU A 56 0.31 -2.88 0.19
N GLY A 57 -0.16 -4.12 0.05
CA GLY A 57 -1.01 -4.52 -1.06
C GLY A 57 -2.40 -3.90 -1.01
N ILE A 58 -2.99 -3.81 0.19
CA ILE A 58 -4.31 -3.19 0.43
C ILE A 58 -4.22 -1.70 0.14
N LEU A 59 -3.25 -1.00 0.74
CA LEU A 59 -3.07 0.45 0.55
C LEU A 59 -2.84 0.81 -0.93
N LYS A 60 -2.06 0.01 -1.67
CA LYS A 60 -1.88 0.21 -3.12
C LYS A 60 -3.16 0.01 -3.92
N GLN A 61 -4.00 -0.95 -3.54
CA GLN A 61 -5.25 -1.25 -4.23
C GLN A 61 -6.28 -0.15 -4.01
N GLU A 62 -6.38 0.34 -2.77
CA GLU A 62 -7.27 1.43 -2.35
C GLU A 62 -6.72 2.83 -2.66
N LYS A 63 -5.57 2.91 -3.35
CA LYS A 63 -4.89 4.16 -3.73
C LYS A 63 -4.54 5.07 -2.55
N TYR A 64 -4.34 4.48 -1.36
CA TYR A 64 -3.70 5.14 -0.24
C TYR A 64 -2.19 5.19 -0.50
N ASP A 65 -1.72 6.33 -0.99
CA ASP A 65 -0.29 6.56 -1.14
C ASP A 65 0.35 6.68 0.25
N PRO A 66 1.35 5.85 0.60
CA PRO A 66 2.01 5.92 1.91
C PRO A 66 2.72 7.24 2.18
N TYR A 67 2.92 8.07 1.15
CA TYR A 67 3.64 9.34 1.24
C TYR A 67 2.67 10.50 1.10
N HIS A 68 2.22 11.02 2.24
CA HIS A 68 1.52 12.29 2.28
C HIS A 68 2.54 13.41 2.10
N TYR A 69 2.55 14.01 0.91
CA TYR A 69 3.42 15.13 0.60
C TYR A 69 3.13 16.30 1.55
N THR A 70 4.02 16.53 2.51
CA THR A 70 3.94 17.66 3.42
C THR A 70 4.90 18.74 2.93
N LYS A 71 4.37 19.90 2.53
CA LYS A 71 5.19 21.08 2.20
C LYS A 71 5.83 21.64 3.47
N VAL A 72 7.00 21.13 3.84
CA VAL A 72 7.75 21.58 5.03
C VAL A 72 8.46 22.92 4.86
N GLN A 73 8.59 23.42 3.62
CA GLN A 73 9.24 24.69 3.36
C GLN A 73 8.22 25.79 3.06
N VAL A 74 7.87 26.58 4.07
CA VAL A 74 7.23 27.88 3.86
C VAL A 74 8.32 28.84 3.40
N LEU A 75 8.45 29.01 2.08
CA LEU A 75 9.39 29.96 1.43
C LEU A 75 9.06 31.39 1.85
N THR A 76 9.51 31.84 3.03
CA THR A 76 9.03 33.13 3.58
C THR A 76 10.11 34.21 3.64
N ARG A 77 11.40 33.87 3.82
CA ARG A 77 12.44 34.90 3.99
C ARG A 77 13.54 34.88 2.94
N ASP A 78 13.89 33.71 2.46
CA ASP A 78 15.13 33.42 1.74
C ASP A 78 14.91 33.27 0.23
N PHE A 79 13.65 33.24 -0.22
CA PHE A 79 13.30 33.20 -1.65
C PHE A 79 13.84 34.41 -2.45
N PRO A 80 13.69 35.68 -1.99
CA PRO A 80 14.23 36.82 -2.72
C PRO A 80 15.76 36.82 -2.79
N GLN A 81 16.43 36.33 -1.74
CA GLN A 81 17.89 36.24 -1.68
C GLN A 81 18.45 35.16 -2.62
N ARG A 82 17.73 34.05 -2.82
CA ARG A 82 18.11 32.99 -3.76
C ARG A 82 17.90 33.36 -5.23
N VAL A 83 16.88 34.16 -5.54
CA VAL A 83 16.67 34.68 -6.91
C VAL A 83 17.79 35.63 -7.32
N ASN A 84 18.34 36.38 -6.36
CA ASN A 84 19.42 37.35 -6.58
C ASN A 84 20.83 36.79 -6.30
N PHE A 85 20.97 35.48 -6.07
CA PHE A 85 22.27 34.87 -5.85
C PHE A 85 22.97 34.68 -7.21
N CYS A 86 23.73 35.70 -7.61
CA CYS A 86 24.67 35.67 -8.74
C CYS A 86 26.00 35.04 -8.33
#